data_AF-A0A962BDF1-F1
#
_entry.id   AF-A0A962BDF1-F1
#
_cell.length_a   1.000
_cell.length_b   1.000
_cell.length_c   1.000
_cell.angle_alpha   90.00
_cell.angle_beta   90.00
_cell.angle_gamma   90.00
#
_symmetry.space_group_name_H-M   'P 1'
#
loop_
_entity.id
_entity.type
_entity.pdbx_description
1 polymer ?
#
loop_
_entity_poly.entity_id
_entity_poly.type
_entity_poly.pdbx_seq_one_letter_code
_entity_poly.pdbx_strand_id
1 'polypeptide(L)'
;MSTLPAQEKLPAPALPAIAVLAVNARETALLTEDGEIQTLSAADIPMALHKRPVMLCHAPYIRSRLGDKVAFFPYDLLELFAFVHPGRFCVPTPVGLAKALGLAPPQSFEDYPFALLECAQALLSDLQREKPKEKGLDPAAVAQAMGLNGKGWPWAPFVCAARGVSYDPEAPVIMKTALNVWKYLPELTEDPPPAPPAHHGVTAEEAQERLVDLLGTKAEKRKEQLAYTANITTAFAPAEKEGAPHFIMAEAGTGVGKTLGYLAPASLWAEKNDGAVWVSTFTKNLQRQI
;
A
#
# COMPACT_ATOMS: atom_id res chain seq x y z
N MET A 1 29.77 -19.56 -5.73
CA MET A 1 28.36 -19.97 -5.52
C MET A 1 27.92 -19.41 -4.17
N SER A 2 27.25 -18.25 -4.16
CA SER A 2 26.67 -17.70 -2.93
C SER A 2 25.45 -18.53 -2.56
N THR A 3 25.53 -19.24 -1.45
CA THR A 3 24.39 -19.88 -0.80
C THR A 3 23.48 -18.79 -0.24
N LEU A 4 22.29 -18.64 -0.81
CA LEU A 4 21.21 -17.85 -0.23
C LEU A 4 20.93 -18.39 1.20
N PRO A 5 20.76 -17.52 2.21
CA PRO A 5 20.42 -17.98 3.55
C PRO A 5 19.06 -18.71 3.50
N ALA A 6 19.02 -19.90 4.09
CA ALA A 6 17.80 -20.66 4.27
C ALA A 6 16.80 -19.79 5.04
N GLN A 7 15.62 -19.56 4.47
CA GLN A 7 14.51 -18.93 5.18
C GLN A 7 14.19 -19.81 6.39
N GLU A 8 14.44 -19.31 7.61
CA GLU A 8 13.93 -19.93 8.82
C GLU A 8 12.41 -20.09 8.67
N LYS A 9 11.94 -21.34 8.62
CA LYS A 9 10.51 -21.63 8.68
C LYS A 9 10.02 -21.13 10.03
N LEU A 10 9.23 -20.07 10.02
CA LEU A 10 8.46 -19.65 11.20
C LEU A 10 7.69 -20.87 11.73
N PRO A 11 7.64 -21.07 13.06
CA PRO A 11 6.82 -22.13 13.65
C PRO A 11 5.36 -21.92 13.25
N ALA A 12 4.62 -23.03 13.17
CA ALA A 12 3.18 -22.99 12.88
C ALA A 12 2.49 -21.98 13.82
N PRO A 13 1.60 -21.11 13.29
CA PRO A 13 0.96 -20.10 14.11
C PRO A 13 0.14 -20.77 15.21
N ALA A 14 0.27 -20.27 16.43
CA ALA A 14 -0.49 -20.77 17.57
C ALA A 14 -1.98 -20.42 17.39
N LEU A 15 -2.86 -21.36 17.77
CA LEU A 15 -4.30 -21.15 17.85
C LEU A 15 -4.71 -20.87 19.30
N PRO A 16 -5.86 -20.21 19.52
CA PRO A 16 -6.45 -20.13 20.85
C PRO A 16 -6.78 -21.54 21.36
N ALA A 17 -6.34 -21.86 22.58
CA ALA A 17 -6.73 -23.09 23.28
C ALA A 17 -8.17 -22.92 23.82
N ILE A 18 -9.15 -23.00 22.93
CA ILE A 18 -10.57 -22.82 23.21
C ILE A 18 -11.38 -23.89 22.48
N ALA A 19 -12.58 -24.18 22.99
CA ALA A 19 -13.48 -25.12 22.34
C ALA A 19 -13.95 -24.62 20.96
N VAL A 20 -14.25 -25.56 20.05
CA VAL A 20 -14.73 -25.26 18.69
C VAL A 20 -16.14 -25.78 18.51
N LEU A 21 -17.06 -24.91 18.10
CA LEU A 21 -18.49 -25.17 18.02
C LEU A 21 -18.96 -25.18 16.57
N ALA A 22 -19.69 -26.23 16.22
CA ALA A 22 -20.46 -26.33 14.99
C ALA A 22 -21.94 -26.59 15.31
N VAL A 23 -22.83 -25.90 14.61
CA VAL A 23 -24.29 -26.03 14.80
C VAL A 23 -24.94 -26.21 13.43
N ASN A 24 -25.81 -27.22 13.31
CA ASN A 24 -26.68 -27.41 12.15
C ASN A 24 -28.16 -27.32 12.58
N ALA A 25 -29.09 -27.74 11.72
CA ALA A 25 -30.52 -27.68 12.02
C ALA A 25 -31.01 -28.69 13.09
N ARG A 26 -30.22 -29.72 13.41
CA ARG A 26 -30.59 -30.87 14.25
C ARG A 26 -29.66 -31.09 15.43
N GLU A 27 -28.38 -30.74 15.28
CA GLU A 27 -27.29 -31.15 16.15
C GLU A 27 -26.34 -30.00 16.44
N THR A 28 -25.69 -30.09 17.61
CA THR A 28 -24.63 -29.19 18.06
C THR A 28 -23.42 -30.05 18.39
N ALA A 29 -22.31 -29.84 17.70
CA ALA A 29 -21.04 -30.52 17.98
C ALA A 29 -20.07 -29.52 18.63
N LEU A 30 -19.41 -29.97 19.69
CA LEU A 30 -18.37 -29.24 20.40
C LEU A 30 -17.10 -30.07 20.43
N LEU A 31 -16.02 -29.53 19.88
CA LEU A 31 -14.67 -30.04 20.12
C LEU A 31 -14.11 -29.35 21.35
N THR A 32 -13.80 -30.11 22.38
CA THR A 32 -13.26 -29.58 23.64
C THR A 32 -11.81 -29.12 23.47
N GLU A 33 -11.30 -28.37 24.45
CA GLU A 33 -9.90 -27.94 24.49
C GLU A 33 -8.92 -29.13 24.54
N ASP A 34 -9.37 -30.27 25.09
CA ASP A 34 -8.61 -31.52 25.16
C ASP A 34 -8.67 -32.35 23.86
N GLY A 35 -9.43 -31.89 22.85
CA GLY A 35 -9.54 -32.53 21.54
C GLY A 35 -10.60 -33.63 21.45
N GLU A 36 -11.51 -33.73 22.42
CA GLU A 36 -12.64 -34.66 22.37
C GLU A 36 -13.83 -34.03 21.66
N ILE A 37 -14.45 -34.78 20.74
CA ILE A 37 -15.69 -34.35 20.10
C ILE A 37 -16.92 -34.83 20.88
N GLN A 38 -17.84 -33.92 21.14
CA GLN A 38 -19.07 -34.18 21.89
C GLN A 38 -20.27 -33.62 21.14
N THR A 39 -21.33 -34.42 21.03
CA THR A 39 -22.63 -33.94 20.56
C THR A 39 -23.45 -33.47 21.75
N LEU A 40 -23.78 -32.19 21.79
CA LEU A 40 -24.48 -31.56 22.90
C LEU A 40 -25.99 -31.68 22.74
N SER A 41 -26.67 -32.09 23.81
CA SER A 41 -28.12 -31.97 23.90
C SER A 41 -28.53 -30.51 24.18
N ALA A 42 -29.78 -30.15 23.88
CA ALA A 42 -30.29 -28.80 24.14
C ALA A 42 -30.18 -28.37 25.62
N ALA A 43 -30.21 -29.32 26.55
CA ALA A 43 -30.07 -29.06 27.98
C ALA A 43 -28.62 -28.74 28.40
N ASP A 44 -27.64 -29.29 27.69
CA ASP A 44 -26.22 -29.17 28.06
C ASP A 44 -25.57 -27.92 27.46
N ILE A 45 -26.10 -27.40 26.34
CA ILE A 45 -25.56 -26.23 25.62
C ILE A 45 -25.33 -25.01 26.53
N PRO A 46 -26.29 -24.56 27.35
CA PRO A 46 -26.06 -23.39 28.21
C PRO A 46 -24.88 -23.62 29.17
N MET A 47 -24.79 -24.80 29.78
CA MET A 47 -23.71 -25.12 30.72
C MET A 47 -22.36 -25.20 30.01
N ALA A 48 -22.32 -25.79 28.81
CA ALA A 48 -21.09 -25.94 28.04
C ALA A 48 -20.52 -24.61 27.52
N LEU A 49 -21.38 -23.63 27.18
CA LEU A 49 -20.96 -22.39 26.50
C LEU A 49 -20.97 -21.14 27.38
N HIS A 50 -21.64 -21.16 28.54
CA HIS A 50 -21.90 -19.96 29.34
C HIS A 50 -20.64 -19.16 29.69
N LYS A 51 -20.55 -17.95 29.12
CA LYS A 51 -19.45 -16.98 29.27
C LYS A 51 -18.07 -17.57 28.93
N ARG A 52 -18.01 -18.54 28.02
CA ARG A 52 -16.74 -19.12 27.53
C ARG A 52 -16.38 -18.58 26.15
N PRO A 53 -15.08 -18.42 25.84
CA PRO A 53 -14.61 -18.21 24.48
C PRO A 53 -14.82 -19.47 23.65
N VAL A 54 -15.32 -19.31 22.43
CA VAL A 54 -15.64 -20.44 21.55
C VAL A 54 -15.32 -20.07 20.10
N MET A 55 -14.51 -20.89 19.43
CA MET A 55 -14.26 -20.76 18.00
C MET A 55 -15.44 -21.30 17.20
N LEU A 56 -15.85 -20.57 16.16
CA LEU A 56 -16.99 -20.97 15.35
C LEU A 56 -16.94 -20.34 13.95
N CYS A 57 -17.90 -20.72 13.11
CA CYS A 57 -18.17 -20.07 11.84
C CYS A 57 -19.56 -19.43 11.87
N HIS A 58 -19.64 -18.12 11.62
CA HIS A 58 -20.89 -17.36 11.51
C HIS A 58 -21.65 -17.19 12.84
N ALA A 59 -21.14 -16.32 13.71
CA ALA A 59 -21.70 -16.04 15.03
C ALA A 59 -23.18 -15.59 15.00
N PRO A 60 -23.62 -14.71 14.08
CA PRO A 60 -25.04 -14.34 13.99
C PRO A 60 -25.96 -15.54 13.73
N TYR A 61 -25.55 -16.45 12.84
CA TYR A 61 -26.31 -17.68 12.56
C TYR A 61 -26.39 -18.56 13.80
N ILE A 62 -25.26 -18.80 14.47
CA ILE A 62 -25.22 -19.65 15.67
C ILE A 62 -26.04 -19.05 16.81
N ARG A 63 -25.98 -17.73 17.04
CA ARG A 63 -26.82 -17.05 18.04
C ARG A 63 -28.30 -17.24 17.75
N SER A 64 -28.72 -17.08 16.50
CA SER A 64 -30.13 -17.30 16.13
C SER A 64 -30.60 -18.75 16.32
N ARG A 65 -29.68 -19.72 16.22
CA ARG A 65 -29.97 -21.14 16.45
C ARG A 65 -30.02 -21.52 17.93
N LEU A 66 -29.09 -21.02 18.73
CA LEU A 66 -28.99 -21.35 20.16
C LEU A 66 -29.91 -20.49 21.04
N GLY A 67 -30.34 -19.33 20.54
CA GLY A 67 -31.18 -18.37 21.23
C GLY A 67 -30.38 -17.41 22.14
N ASP A 68 -30.94 -16.23 22.38
CA ASP A 68 -30.26 -15.10 23.03
C ASP A 68 -29.85 -15.35 24.50
N LYS A 69 -30.41 -16.38 25.14
CA LYS A 69 -30.12 -16.73 26.53
C LYS A 69 -28.78 -17.43 26.70
N VAL A 70 -28.21 -17.98 25.62
CA VAL A 70 -26.90 -18.65 25.66
C VAL A 70 -25.81 -17.61 25.43
N ALA A 71 -25.17 -17.16 26.50
CA ALA A 71 -24.09 -16.18 26.43
C ALA A 71 -22.74 -16.87 26.18
N PHE A 72 -22.02 -16.48 25.12
CA PHE A 72 -20.67 -16.95 24.81
C PHE A 72 -19.86 -15.83 24.11
N PHE A 73 -18.54 -15.99 24.07
CA PHE A 73 -17.61 -15.05 23.43
C PHE A 73 -17.07 -15.63 22.12
N PRO A 74 -17.57 -15.21 20.95
CA PRO A 74 -17.24 -15.85 19.68
C PRO A 74 -15.83 -15.45 19.20
N TYR A 75 -15.07 -16.45 18.77
CA TYR A 75 -13.94 -16.32 17.86
C TYR A 75 -14.44 -16.71 16.47
N ASP A 76 -15.05 -15.76 15.74
CA ASP A 76 -15.69 -16.04 14.46
C ASP A 76 -14.64 -16.10 13.34
N LEU A 77 -14.56 -17.26 12.67
CA LEU A 77 -13.63 -17.47 11.57
C LEU A 77 -13.98 -16.70 10.30
N LEU A 78 -15.23 -16.26 10.12
CA LEU A 78 -15.57 -15.39 9.00
C LEU A 78 -15.00 -13.98 9.17
N GLU A 79 -14.89 -13.49 10.41
CA GLU A 79 -14.20 -12.23 10.69
C GLU A 79 -12.71 -12.35 10.38
N LEU A 80 -12.07 -13.45 10.81
CA LEU A 80 -10.67 -13.73 10.49
C LEU A 80 -10.47 -13.88 8.97
N PHE A 81 -11.35 -14.61 8.29
CA PHE A 81 -11.29 -14.76 6.83
C PHE A 81 -11.40 -13.41 6.12
N ALA A 82 -12.35 -12.56 6.51
CA ALA A 82 -12.52 -11.23 5.92
C ALA A 82 -11.29 -10.33 6.14
N PHE A 83 -10.62 -10.49 7.28
CA PHE A 83 -9.38 -9.77 7.58
C PHE A 83 -8.19 -10.26 6.74
N VAL A 84 -8.00 -11.58 6.64
CA VAL A 84 -6.86 -12.19 5.95
C VAL A 84 -7.00 -12.12 4.43
N HIS A 85 -8.20 -12.34 3.91
CA HIS A 85 -8.51 -12.39 2.47
C HIS A 85 -9.55 -11.32 2.11
N PRO A 86 -9.23 -10.01 2.26
CA PRO A 86 -10.19 -8.95 2.03
C PRO A 86 -10.68 -8.97 0.58
N GLY A 87 -12.01 -8.88 0.40
CA GLY A 87 -12.66 -8.90 -0.92
C GLY A 87 -12.78 -10.28 -1.57
N ARG A 88 -12.32 -11.36 -0.93
CA ARG A 88 -12.50 -12.72 -1.44
C ARG A 88 -13.87 -13.28 -1.08
N PHE A 89 -14.55 -13.89 -2.05
CA PHE A 89 -15.84 -14.53 -1.80
C PHE A 89 -15.68 -15.81 -0.96
N CYS A 90 -16.57 -15.99 0.03
CA CYS A 90 -16.68 -17.21 0.82
C CYS A 90 -18.15 -17.47 1.18
N VAL A 91 -18.60 -18.71 1.02
CA VAL A 91 -19.90 -19.13 1.55
C VAL A 91 -19.77 -19.26 3.07
N PRO A 92 -20.66 -18.66 3.89
CA PRO A 92 -20.50 -18.54 5.35
C PRO A 92 -20.83 -19.84 6.10
N THR A 93 -20.12 -20.91 5.76
CA THR A 93 -20.29 -22.27 6.30
C THR A 93 -18.92 -22.94 6.44
N PRO A 94 -18.76 -23.96 7.31
CA PRO A 94 -17.49 -24.71 7.42
C PRO A 94 -17.01 -25.28 6.07
N VAL A 95 -17.93 -25.86 5.29
CA VAL A 95 -17.63 -26.38 3.94
C VAL A 95 -17.22 -25.25 2.99
N GLY A 96 -17.91 -24.12 3.04
CA GLY A 96 -17.61 -22.94 2.21
C GLY A 96 -16.24 -22.34 2.52
N LEU A 97 -15.91 -22.25 3.81
CA LEU A 97 -14.62 -21.76 4.29
C LEU A 97 -13.48 -22.68 3.88
N ALA A 98 -13.63 -23.99 4.08
CA ALA A 98 -12.64 -24.99 3.65
C ALA A 98 -12.38 -24.89 2.13
N LYS A 99 -13.45 -24.83 1.32
CA LYS A 99 -13.33 -24.65 -0.14
C LYS A 99 -12.66 -23.33 -0.52
N ALA A 100 -13.01 -22.22 0.13
CA ALA A 100 -12.41 -20.93 -0.14
C ALA A 100 -10.90 -20.92 0.17
N LEU A 101 -10.46 -21.69 1.16
CA LEU A 101 -9.06 -21.86 1.53
C LEU A 101 -8.33 -22.96 0.75
N GLY A 102 -9.02 -23.70 -0.13
CA GLY A 102 -8.43 -24.82 -0.88
C GLY A 102 -8.17 -26.07 -0.02
N LEU A 103 -8.83 -26.20 1.12
CA LEU A 103 -8.76 -27.35 2.01
C LEU A 103 -9.80 -28.41 1.60
N ALA A 104 -9.59 -29.65 2.06
CA ALA A 104 -10.56 -30.72 1.87
C ALA A 104 -11.85 -30.37 2.65
N PRO A 105 -13.04 -30.36 2.01
CA PRO A 105 -14.27 -30.09 2.72
C PRO A 105 -14.60 -31.24 3.69
N PRO A 106 -15.16 -30.94 4.87
CA PRO A 106 -15.62 -31.97 5.80
C PRO A 106 -16.70 -32.83 5.15
N GLN A 107 -16.68 -34.14 5.43
CA GLN A 107 -17.60 -35.12 4.83
C GLN A 107 -18.84 -35.34 5.70
N SER A 108 -18.69 -35.22 7.01
CA SER A 108 -19.74 -35.38 8.00
C SER A 108 -19.83 -34.16 8.92
N PHE A 109 -20.91 -34.04 9.69
CA PHE A 109 -21.10 -32.95 10.64
C PHE A 109 -20.09 -33.01 11.80
N GLU A 110 -19.70 -34.21 12.24
CA GLU A 110 -18.68 -34.42 13.26
C GLU A 110 -17.31 -33.89 12.81
N ASP A 111 -17.03 -33.83 11.50
CA ASP A 111 -15.78 -33.28 10.99
C ASP A 111 -15.75 -31.74 11.05
N TYR A 112 -16.88 -31.07 11.29
CA TYR A 112 -16.96 -29.61 11.16
C TYR A 112 -16.05 -28.88 12.15
N PRO A 113 -16.02 -29.20 13.46
CA PRO A 113 -15.10 -28.55 14.40
C PRO A 113 -13.62 -28.72 14.00
N PHE A 114 -13.23 -29.90 13.53
CA PHE A 114 -11.86 -30.14 13.04
C PHE A 114 -11.55 -29.31 11.80
N ALA A 115 -12.46 -29.27 10.83
CA ALA A 115 -12.30 -28.43 9.64
C ALA A 115 -12.18 -26.94 9.99
N LEU A 116 -12.88 -26.46 11.01
CA LEU A 116 -12.75 -25.07 11.48
C LEU A 116 -11.37 -24.79 12.09
N LEU A 117 -10.80 -25.72 12.87
CA LEU A 117 -9.41 -25.61 13.35
C LEU A 117 -8.42 -25.54 12.19
N GLU A 118 -8.56 -26.42 11.19
CA GLU A 118 -7.70 -26.42 10.00
C GLU A 118 -7.82 -25.10 9.23
N CYS A 119 -9.04 -24.56 9.09
CA CYS A 119 -9.27 -23.27 8.47
C CYS A 119 -8.60 -22.14 9.24
N ALA A 120 -8.69 -22.11 10.57
CA ALA A 120 -8.03 -21.12 11.42
C ALA A 120 -6.51 -21.16 11.24
N GLN A 121 -5.95 -22.37 11.24
CA GLN A 121 -4.52 -22.61 11.03
C GLN A 121 -4.07 -22.10 9.65
N ALA A 122 -4.83 -22.41 8.60
CA ALA A 122 -4.54 -21.98 7.24
C ALA A 122 -4.57 -20.44 7.11
N LEU A 123 -5.58 -19.79 7.68
CA LEU A 123 -5.72 -18.33 7.67
C LEU A 123 -4.53 -17.62 8.33
N LEU A 124 -4.11 -18.07 9.52
CA LEU A 124 -2.95 -17.48 10.19
C LEU A 124 -1.64 -17.83 9.46
N SER A 125 -1.56 -19.00 8.83
CA SER A 125 -0.39 -19.39 8.04
C SER A 125 -0.25 -18.55 6.76
N ASP A 126 -1.36 -18.14 6.16
CA ASP A 126 -1.35 -17.24 5.00
C ASP A 126 -0.78 -15.87 5.39
N LEU A 127 -1.15 -15.33 6.56
CA LEU A 127 -0.56 -14.09 7.10
C LEU A 127 0.95 -14.21 7.36
N GLN A 128 1.43 -15.37 7.83
CA GLN A 128 2.88 -15.62 8.00
C GLN A 128 3.64 -15.61 6.67
N ARG A 129 3.02 -16.16 5.62
CA ARG A 129 3.63 -16.28 4.29
C ARG A 129 3.62 -14.96 3.52
N GLU A 130 2.70 -14.05 3.85
CA GLU A 130 2.62 -12.75 3.20
C GLU A 130 3.91 -11.94 3.45
N LYS A 131 4.61 -11.58 2.37
CA LYS A 131 5.80 -10.74 2.48
C LYS A 131 5.41 -9.34 2.94
N PRO A 132 6.18 -8.69 3.83
CA PRO A 132 5.99 -7.28 4.14
C PRO A 132 5.96 -6.46 2.84
N LYS A 133 4.88 -5.72 2.61
CA LYS A 133 4.78 -4.81 1.47
C LYS A 133 5.58 -3.56 1.79
N GLU A 134 6.42 -3.07 0.86
CA GLU A 134 7.12 -1.78 1.02
C GLU A 134 6.14 -0.60 1.14
N LYS A 135 4.94 -0.75 0.54
CA LYS A 135 3.84 0.22 0.62
C LYS A 135 2.54 -0.52 0.91
N GLY A 136 1.84 -0.11 1.96
CA GLY A 136 0.57 -0.70 2.38
C GLY A 136 0.36 -0.63 3.89
N LEU A 137 -0.85 -0.97 4.33
CA LEU A 137 -1.15 -1.18 5.74
C LEU A 137 -0.44 -2.45 6.24
N ASP A 138 0.19 -2.35 7.41
CA ASP A 138 0.67 -3.53 8.13
C ASP A 138 -0.51 -4.22 8.82
N PRO A 139 -0.83 -5.49 8.48
CA PRO A 139 -1.89 -6.23 9.15
C PRO A 139 -1.73 -6.30 10.67
N ALA A 140 -0.49 -6.34 11.18
CA ALA A 140 -0.26 -6.36 12.62
C ALA A 140 -0.73 -5.05 13.29
N ALA A 141 -0.44 -3.90 12.68
CA ALA A 141 -0.87 -2.59 13.19
C ALA A 141 -2.41 -2.44 13.17
N VAL A 142 -3.07 -2.94 12.11
CA VAL A 142 -4.54 -2.93 12.02
C VAL A 142 -5.14 -3.82 13.11
N ALA A 143 -4.61 -5.04 13.27
CA ALA A 143 -5.05 -5.97 14.30
C ALA A 143 -4.88 -5.41 15.72
N GLN A 144 -3.74 -4.77 16.01
CA GLN A 144 -3.52 -4.09 17.30
C GLN A 144 -4.61 -3.06 17.60
N ALA A 145 -4.95 -2.22 16.61
CA ALA A 145 -5.99 -1.21 16.75
C ALA A 145 -7.38 -1.84 16.96
N MET A 146 -7.70 -2.93 16.23
CA MET A 146 -8.96 -3.66 16.37
C MET A 146 -9.07 -4.40 17.70
N GLY A 147 -7.95 -4.80 18.31
CA GLY A 147 -7.93 -5.48 19.60
C GLY A 147 -8.40 -4.63 20.77
N LEU A 148 -8.42 -3.30 20.65
CA LEU A 148 -8.91 -2.35 21.67
C LEU A 148 -8.47 -2.70 23.10
N ASN A 149 -7.16 -2.84 23.32
CA ASN A 149 -6.59 -3.15 24.63
C ASN A 149 -7.15 -4.45 25.24
N GLY A 150 -7.31 -5.49 24.41
CA GLY A 150 -7.86 -6.79 24.80
C GLY A 150 -9.39 -6.85 24.94
N LYS A 151 -10.12 -5.76 24.67
CA LYS A 151 -11.59 -5.70 24.79
C LYS A 151 -12.32 -5.73 23.44
N GLY A 152 -11.58 -5.67 22.34
CA GLY A 152 -12.11 -5.60 20.99
C GLY A 152 -12.10 -6.95 20.29
N TRP A 153 -11.49 -6.97 19.11
CA TRP A 153 -11.49 -8.13 18.23
C TRP A 153 -10.59 -9.26 18.78
N PRO A 154 -11.15 -10.47 19.04
CA PRO A 154 -10.44 -11.52 19.76
C PRO A 154 -9.29 -12.17 18.98
N TRP A 155 -9.28 -12.06 17.64
CA TRP A 155 -8.19 -12.58 16.81
C TRP A 155 -6.94 -11.69 16.79
N ALA A 156 -7.01 -10.47 17.33
CA ALA A 156 -5.91 -9.51 17.27
C ALA A 156 -4.57 -10.06 17.79
N PRO A 157 -4.49 -10.75 18.94
CA PRO A 157 -3.22 -11.30 19.43
C PRO A 157 -2.63 -12.36 18.51
N PHE A 158 -3.50 -13.19 17.89
CA PHE A 158 -3.10 -14.28 17.01
C PHE A 158 -2.62 -13.78 15.64
N VAL A 159 -3.25 -12.73 15.12
CA VAL A 159 -2.78 -12.03 13.92
C VAL A 159 -1.42 -11.36 14.17
N CYS A 160 -1.24 -10.68 15.31
CA CYS A 160 0.04 -10.10 15.67
C CYS A 160 1.14 -11.16 15.77
N ALA A 161 0.87 -12.26 16.47
CA ALA A 161 1.80 -13.38 16.61
C ALA A 161 2.15 -14.01 15.24
N ALA A 162 1.18 -14.19 14.35
CA ALA A 162 1.39 -14.66 12.98
C ALA A 162 2.28 -13.70 12.16
N ARG A 163 2.32 -12.40 12.50
CA ARG A 163 3.21 -11.41 11.87
C ARG A 163 4.54 -11.26 12.61
N GLY A 164 4.80 -12.05 13.65
CA GLY A 164 6.03 -11.98 14.46
C GLY A 164 6.08 -10.79 15.41
N VAL A 165 4.93 -10.18 15.72
CA VAL A 165 4.82 -9.01 16.60
C VAL A 165 4.12 -9.40 17.90
N SER A 166 4.67 -8.99 19.04
CA SER A 166 4.00 -9.18 20.33
C SER A 166 2.78 -8.26 20.44
N TYR A 167 1.64 -8.80 20.87
CA TYR A 167 0.46 -8.02 21.20
C TYR A 167 0.54 -7.54 22.65
N ASP A 168 0.44 -6.24 22.86
CA ASP A 168 0.40 -5.62 24.19
C ASP A 168 -0.99 -5.00 24.43
N PRO A 169 -1.79 -5.55 25.35
CA PRO A 169 -3.09 -4.99 25.72
C PRO A 169 -3.00 -3.61 26.38
N GLU A 170 -1.87 -3.21 26.95
CA GLU A 170 -1.72 -1.92 27.63
C GLU A 170 -1.18 -0.82 26.69
N ALA A 171 -0.77 -1.18 25.48
CA ALA A 171 -0.27 -0.23 24.51
C ALA A 171 -1.34 0.80 24.10
N PRO A 172 -0.95 2.07 23.87
CA PRO A 172 -1.87 3.10 23.41
C PRO A 172 -2.35 2.80 21.98
N VAL A 173 -3.67 2.72 21.80
CA VAL A 173 -4.28 2.49 20.48
C VAL A 173 -4.28 3.78 19.66
N ILE A 174 -3.40 3.87 18.66
CA ILE A 174 -3.32 5.02 17.73
C ILE A 174 -4.01 4.66 16.41
N MET A 175 -5.35 4.67 16.40
CA MET A 175 -6.15 4.29 15.23
C MET A 175 -5.87 5.12 13.98
N LYS A 176 -5.60 6.43 14.13
CA LYS A 176 -5.34 7.33 13.01
C LYS A 176 -4.14 6.85 12.17
N THR A 177 -3.09 6.35 12.79
CA THR A 177 -1.90 5.90 12.05
C THR A 177 -2.13 4.50 11.49
N ALA A 178 -2.76 3.62 12.26
CA ALA A 178 -2.99 2.23 11.90
C ALA A 178 -4.01 2.02 10.76
N LEU A 179 -4.90 2.98 10.47
CA LEU A 179 -5.95 2.86 9.45
C LEU A 179 -5.79 3.80 8.24
N ASN A 180 -4.66 4.50 8.14
CA ASN A 180 -4.40 5.49 7.10
C ASN A 180 -3.99 4.85 5.75
N VAL A 181 -4.84 3.96 5.21
CA VAL A 181 -4.61 3.28 3.93
C VAL A 181 -4.45 4.25 2.75
N TRP A 182 -5.13 5.40 2.83
CA TRP A 182 -5.15 6.44 1.79
C TRP A 182 -3.76 6.97 1.43
N LYS A 183 -2.80 6.91 2.37
CA LYS A 183 -1.41 7.32 2.12
C LYS A 183 -0.66 6.42 1.13
N TYR A 184 -1.15 5.20 0.94
CA TYR A 184 -0.49 4.18 0.13
C TYR A 184 -1.22 3.88 -1.17
N LEU A 185 -2.39 4.50 -1.39
CA LEU A 185 -3.09 4.41 -2.66
C LEU A 185 -2.38 5.30 -3.68
N PRO A 186 -2.19 4.84 -4.93
CA PRO A 186 -1.69 5.71 -5.99
C PRO A 186 -2.66 6.87 -6.20
N GLU A 187 -2.13 8.05 -6.46
CA GLU A 187 -2.95 9.19 -6.87
C GLU A 187 -3.64 8.83 -8.20
N LEU A 188 -4.97 8.91 -8.18
CA LEU A 188 -5.79 8.72 -9.37
C LEU A 188 -5.98 10.10 -10.00
N THR A 189 -5.32 10.37 -11.13
CA THR A 189 -5.59 11.57 -11.93
C THR A 189 -6.64 11.24 -12.99
N GLU A 190 -7.71 12.03 -13.06
CA GLU A 190 -8.75 11.88 -14.10
C GLU A 190 -8.26 12.35 -15.47
N ASP A 191 -7.29 13.28 -15.47
CA ASP A 191 -6.72 13.83 -16.70
C ASP A 191 -5.59 12.94 -17.25
N PRO A 192 -5.47 12.81 -18.59
CA PRO A 192 -4.28 12.24 -19.19
C PRO A 192 -3.06 13.09 -18.81
N PRO A 193 -1.86 12.49 -18.70
CA PRO A 193 -0.65 13.27 -18.50
C PRO A 193 -0.51 14.31 -19.62
N PRO A 194 0.01 15.50 -19.32
CA PRO A 194 0.22 16.52 -20.35
C PRO A 194 1.10 15.95 -21.47
N ALA A 195 0.84 16.40 -22.70
CA ALA A 195 1.66 16.03 -23.84
C ALA A 195 3.13 16.41 -23.57
N PRO A 196 4.11 15.62 -24.07
CA PRO A 196 5.51 16.00 -23.96
C PRO A 196 5.74 17.36 -24.64
N PRO A 197 6.71 18.16 -24.15
CA PRO A 197 7.05 19.44 -24.78
C PRO A 197 7.35 19.29 -26.27
N ALA A 198 6.99 20.30 -27.05
CA ALA A 198 7.32 20.30 -28.48
C ALA A 198 8.83 20.48 -28.72
N HIS A 199 9.24 20.43 -29.99
CA HIS A 199 10.65 20.52 -30.39
C HIS A 199 10.89 21.62 -31.43
N HIS A 200 10.09 22.68 -31.42
CA HIS A 200 10.27 23.84 -32.28
C HIS A 200 11.57 24.56 -31.91
N GLY A 201 12.43 24.73 -32.92
CA GLY A 201 13.68 25.47 -32.78
C GLY A 201 13.47 26.96 -32.56
N VAL A 202 14.54 27.61 -32.09
CA VAL A 202 14.63 29.07 -31.97
C VAL A 202 15.65 29.57 -32.99
N THR A 203 15.28 30.54 -33.83
CA THR A 203 16.21 31.12 -34.81
C THR A 203 17.07 32.22 -34.18
N ALA A 204 18.17 32.58 -34.84
CA ALA A 204 19.06 33.64 -34.37
C ALA A 204 18.34 34.99 -34.30
N GLU A 205 17.47 35.27 -35.26
CA GLU A 205 16.69 36.51 -35.36
C GLU A 205 15.71 36.63 -34.19
N GLU A 206 14.95 35.57 -33.91
CA GLU A 206 14.01 35.51 -32.79
C GLU A 206 14.74 35.71 -31.45
N ALA A 207 15.87 35.03 -31.26
CA ALA A 207 16.66 35.14 -30.04
C ALA A 207 17.24 36.55 -29.86
N GLN A 208 17.67 37.20 -30.93
CA GLN A 208 18.16 38.58 -30.89
C GLN A 208 17.04 39.59 -30.61
N GLU A 209 15.85 39.39 -31.17
CA GLU A 209 14.67 40.21 -30.87
C GLU A 209 14.29 40.07 -29.40
N ARG A 210 14.17 38.84 -28.89
CA ARG A 210 13.93 38.60 -27.46
C ARG A 210 15.00 39.21 -26.56
N LEU A 211 16.27 39.16 -26.98
CA LEU A 211 17.34 39.80 -26.22
C LEU A 211 17.14 41.32 -26.16
N VAL A 212 16.74 41.96 -27.25
CA VAL A 212 16.44 43.40 -27.29
C VAL A 212 15.28 43.74 -26.34
N ASP A 213 14.23 42.91 -26.33
CA ASP A 213 13.09 43.09 -25.42
C ASP A 213 13.50 42.96 -23.96
N LEU A 214 14.31 41.95 -23.62
CA LEU A 214 14.81 41.73 -22.26
C LEU A 214 15.76 42.84 -21.80
N LEU A 215 16.55 43.41 -22.71
CA LEU A 215 17.46 44.52 -22.42
C LEU A 215 16.73 45.86 -22.23
N GLY A 216 15.62 46.07 -22.94
CA GLY A 216 14.85 47.31 -22.92
C GLY A 216 15.56 48.49 -23.59
N THR A 217 14.92 49.67 -23.54
CA THR A 217 15.31 50.85 -24.34
C THR A 217 16.56 51.59 -23.84
N LYS A 218 16.99 51.34 -22.59
CA LYS A 218 18.13 52.03 -21.95
C LYS A 218 19.43 51.24 -22.00
N ALA A 219 19.40 50.01 -22.51
CA ALA A 219 20.57 49.16 -22.55
C ALA A 219 21.53 49.56 -23.67
N GLU A 220 22.82 49.45 -23.38
CA GLU A 220 23.88 49.57 -24.37
C GLU A 220 23.81 48.42 -25.39
N LYS A 221 23.84 48.75 -26.69
CA LYS A 221 23.82 47.75 -27.75
C LYS A 221 25.22 47.17 -27.98
N ARG A 222 25.44 45.92 -27.58
CA ARG A 222 26.73 45.23 -27.73
C ARG A 222 26.66 44.19 -28.84
N LYS A 223 27.45 44.37 -29.90
CA LYS A 223 27.50 43.42 -31.04
C LYS A 223 27.95 42.03 -30.60
N GLU A 224 28.87 41.95 -29.64
CA GLU A 224 29.36 40.69 -29.08
C GLU A 224 28.24 39.90 -28.35
N GLN A 225 27.33 40.59 -27.66
CA GLN A 225 26.19 39.97 -26.98
C GLN A 225 25.19 39.39 -27.98
N LEU A 226 24.90 40.13 -29.06
CA LEU A 226 24.04 39.66 -30.14
C LEU A 226 24.63 38.43 -30.86
N ALA A 227 25.94 38.44 -31.11
CA ALA A 227 26.65 37.31 -31.71
C ALA A 227 26.66 36.10 -30.77
N TYR A 228 26.92 36.32 -29.48
CA TYR A 228 26.85 35.27 -28.46
C TYR A 228 25.46 34.64 -28.42
N THR A 229 24.40 35.44 -28.35
CA THR A 229 23.01 34.96 -28.35
C THR A 229 22.66 34.16 -29.59
N ALA A 230 23.05 34.65 -30.78
CA ALA A 230 22.82 33.93 -32.03
C ALA A 230 23.48 32.55 -32.01
N ASN A 231 24.71 32.43 -31.50
CA ASN A 231 25.42 31.15 -31.42
C ASN A 231 24.77 30.17 -30.44
N ILE A 232 24.20 30.66 -29.33
CA ILE A 232 23.52 29.80 -28.34
C ILE A 232 22.27 29.12 -28.93
N THR A 233 21.65 29.69 -29.96
CA THR A 233 20.42 29.11 -30.56
C THR A 233 20.60 27.70 -31.11
N THR A 234 21.83 27.31 -31.49
CA THR A 234 22.13 25.95 -31.97
C THR A 234 21.81 24.88 -30.91
N ALA A 235 21.85 25.21 -29.61
CA ALA A 235 21.52 24.26 -28.53
C ALA A 235 20.01 23.99 -28.45
N PHE A 236 19.20 24.89 -29.01
CA PHE A 236 17.75 24.83 -29.03
C PHE A 236 17.19 24.37 -30.38
N ALA A 237 18.06 23.94 -31.31
CA ALA A 237 17.62 23.31 -32.55
C ALA A 237 17.00 21.91 -32.27
N PRO A 238 16.05 21.44 -33.10
CA PRO A 238 15.56 20.07 -32.98
C PRO A 238 16.70 19.06 -33.15
N ALA A 239 16.70 17.98 -32.35
CA ALA A 239 17.66 16.90 -32.52
C ALA A 239 17.34 16.09 -33.79
N GLU A 240 18.35 15.80 -34.62
CA GLU A 240 18.16 15.02 -35.85
C GLU A 240 18.01 13.52 -35.57
N LYS A 241 18.58 13.03 -34.48
CA LYS A 241 18.61 11.62 -34.08
C LYS A 241 18.42 11.46 -32.59
N GLU A 242 17.74 10.40 -32.19
CA GLU A 242 17.59 10.02 -30.80
C GLU A 242 18.97 9.75 -30.16
N GLY A 243 19.18 10.28 -28.96
CA GLY A 243 20.47 10.19 -28.25
C GLY A 243 21.58 11.11 -28.75
N ALA A 244 21.30 12.01 -29.71
CA ALA A 244 22.27 12.97 -30.25
C ALA A 244 21.85 14.42 -29.95
N PRO A 245 22.05 14.91 -28.71
CA PRO A 245 21.71 16.30 -28.36
C PRO A 245 22.70 17.28 -29.00
N HIS A 246 22.26 18.52 -29.21
CA HIS A 246 23.14 19.63 -29.55
C HIS A 246 23.93 20.05 -28.31
N PHE A 247 25.26 20.08 -28.42
CA PHE A 247 26.14 20.53 -27.34
C PHE A 247 26.94 21.74 -27.80
N ILE A 248 26.94 22.79 -26.97
CA ILE A 248 27.70 24.02 -27.24
C ILE A 248 28.61 24.32 -26.06
N MET A 249 29.85 24.65 -26.37
CA MET A 249 30.78 25.29 -25.45
C MET A 249 30.99 26.73 -25.93
N ALA A 250 30.49 27.69 -25.15
CA ALA A 250 30.59 29.10 -25.47
C ALA A 250 31.36 29.84 -24.37
N GLU A 251 32.44 30.52 -24.74
CA GLU A 251 33.18 31.42 -23.87
C GLU A 251 32.69 32.86 -24.09
N ALA A 252 32.34 33.56 -23.02
CA ALA A 252 31.97 34.96 -23.05
C ALA A 252 32.78 35.74 -22.02
N GLY A 253 33.45 36.80 -22.48
CA GLY A 253 34.20 37.71 -21.62
C GLY A 253 33.32 38.37 -20.55
N THR A 254 33.96 38.85 -19.48
CA THR A 254 33.28 39.62 -18.43
C THR A 254 32.67 40.88 -19.02
N GLY A 255 31.41 41.17 -18.70
CA GLY A 255 30.69 42.36 -19.18
C GLY A 255 29.94 42.21 -20.51
N VAL A 256 30.12 41.07 -21.23
CA VAL A 256 29.41 40.81 -22.50
C VAL A 256 27.88 40.66 -22.31
N GLY A 257 27.42 40.35 -21.09
CA GLY A 257 25.99 40.13 -20.81
C GLY A 257 25.54 38.70 -21.09
N LYS A 258 26.40 37.71 -20.77
CA LYS A 258 26.17 36.27 -20.97
C LYS A 258 24.83 35.77 -20.42
N THR A 259 24.39 36.29 -19.28
CA THR A 259 23.16 35.87 -18.61
C THR A 259 21.93 36.08 -19.49
N LEU A 260 21.66 37.32 -19.89
CA LEU A 260 20.59 37.59 -20.85
C LEU A 260 20.87 36.95 -22.21
N GLY A 261 22.15 36.80 -22.55
CA GLY A 261 22.59 36.19 -23.80
C GLY A 261 22.09 34.75 -23.99
N TYR A 262 22.14 33.90 -22.95
CA TYR A 262 21.59 32.54 -22.99
C TYR A 262 20.13 32.46 -22.56
N LEU A 263 19.64 33.39 -21.73
CA LEU A 263 18.24 33.39 -21.29
C LEU A 263 17.27 33.79 -22.40
N ALA A 264 17.68 34.64 -23.35
CA ALA A 264 16.84 35.02 -24.48
C ALA A 264 16.36 33.80 -25.29
N PRO A 265 17.24 32.97 -25.88
CA PRO A 265 16.80 31.78 -26.60
C PRO A 265 16.18 30.71 -25.69
N ALA A 266 16.63 30.58 -24.44
CA ALA A 266 16.05 29.64 -23.49
C ALA A 266 14.58 29.94 -23.17
N SER A 267 14.25 31.21 -22.90
CA SER A 267 12.88 31.63 -22.59
C SER A 267 11.95 31.46 -23.79
N LEU A 268 12.41 31.79 -25.00
CA LEU A 268 11.65 31.55 -26.22
C LEU A 268 11.39 30.07 -26.47
N TRP A 269 12.40 29.23 -26.27
CA TRP A 269 12.22 27.79 -26.44
C TRP A 269 11.21 27.24 -25.45
N ALA A 270 11.26 27.67 -24.18
CA ALA A 270 10.30 27.27 -23.15
C ALA A 270 8.86 27.65 -23.51
N GLU A 271 8.66 28.90 -23.96
CA GLU A 271 7.35 29.42 -24.38
C GLU A 271 6.82 28.70 -25.63
N LYS A 272 7.68 28.45 -26.64
CA LYS A 272 7.30 27.78 -27.88
C LYS A 272 6.90 26.32 -27.70
N ASN A 273 7.51 25.65 -26.72
CA ASN A 273 7.44 24.21 -26.59
C ASN A 273 6.64 23.75 -25.38
N ASP A 274 6.10 24.67 -24.57
CA ASP A 274 5.47 24.37 -23.29
C ASP A 274 6.37 23.47 -22.42
N GLY A 275 7.66 23.83 -22.38
CA GLY A 275 8.74 23.02 -21.82
C GLY A 275 9.60 23.78 -20.82
N ALA A 276 10.31 23.05 -19.96
CA ALA A 276 11.21 23.63 -18.98
C ALA A 276 12.66 23.69 -19.49
N VAL A 277 13.33 24.82 -19.26
CA VAL A 277 14.79 24.95 -19.45
C VAL A 277 15.47 25.09 -18.10
N TRP A 278 16.48 24.25 -17.86
CA TRP A 278 17.21 24.22 -16.59
C TRP A 278 18.49 25.03 -16.69
N VAL A 279 18.63 26.04 -15.83
CA VAL A 279 19.85 26.86 -15.73
C VAL A 279 20.59 26.48 -14.45
N SER A 280 21.79 25.94 -14.60
CA SER A 280 22.67 25.58 -13.47
C SER A 280 23.79 26.60 -13.32
N THR A 281 24.08 27.00 -12.07
CA THR A 281 25.12 27.97 -11.75
C THR A 281 25.82 27.63 -10.43
N PHE A 282 27.03 28.14 -10.24
CA PHE A 282 27.93 27.67 -9.19
C PHE A 282 27.55 28.09 -7.75
N THR A 283 26.86 29.23 -7.57
CA THR A 283 26.56 29.76 -6.23
C THR A 283 25.12 30.26 -6.08
N LYS A 284 24.63 30.29 -4.83
CA LYS A 284 23.31 30.85 -4.48
C LYS A 284 23.17 32.33 -4.82
N ASN A 285 24.26 33.09 -4.80
CA ASN A 285 24.23 34.51 -5.18
C ASN A 285 23.97 34.67 -6.68
N LEU A 286 24.59 33.83 -7.51
CA LEU A 286 24.33 33.81 -8.96
C LEU A 286 22.90 33.33 -9.26
N GLN A 287 22.34 32.42 -8.47
CA GLN A 287 20.94 32.00 -8.61
C GLN A 287 19.96 33.14 -8.34
N ARG A 288 20.22 33.99 -7.35
CA ARG A 288 19.37 35.15 -7.04
C ARG A 288 19.50 36.28 -8.06
N GLN A 289 20.61 36.33 -8.80
CA GLN A 289 20.86 37.34 -9.81
C GLN A 289 20.13 37.03 -11.14
N ILE A 290 19.94 35.74 -11.42
CA ILE A 290 19.14 35.23 -12.56
C ILE A 290 17.67 35.35 -12.20
#